data_AF-A0A0Q5BU69-F1
#
_entry.id   AF-A0A0Q5BU69-F1
#
_cell.length_a   1.000
_cell.length_b   1.000
_cell.length_c   1.000
_cell.angle_alpha   90.00
_cell.angle_beta   90.00
_cell.angle_gamma   90.00
#
_symmetry.space_group_name_H-M   'P 1'
#
loop_
_entity.id
_entity.type
_entity.pdbx_description
1 polymer ?
#
loop_
_entity_poly.entity_id
_entity_poly.type
_entity_poly.pdbx_seq_one_letter_code
_entity_poly.pdbx_strand_id
1 'polypeptide(L)'
;MTETPVQPREPLRWDLVVVDFAFMLVGIGGAIGSVPALEEILPPWMVDLLCYALITLGAVALVGVVIPKLWPLEMIAKLFIGGGLIAYELTLLILVFAEFGDDVGGGRLYVVGGVIIPIAVVIKRFPDLINKWAKETALKKQKRQAARDAAAMVSDR
;
A
#
# COMPACT_ATOMS: atom_id res chain seq x y z
N MET A 1 22.36 32.25 -11.02
CA MET A 1 21.08 31.93 -10.36
C MET A 1 20.44 30.79 -11.14
N THR A 2 20.54 29.57 -10.65
CA THR A 2 19.90 28.39 -11.27
C THR A 2 18.45 28.35 -10.78
N GLU A 3 17.50 28.69 -11.65
CA GLU A 3 16.09 28.50 -11.36
C GLU A 3 15.85 27.00 -11.11
N THR A 4 15.51 26.64 -9.87
CA THR A 4 15.09 25.27 -9.57
C THR A 4 13.83 25.00 -10.38
N PRO A 5 13.83 24.02 -11.30
CA PRO A 5 12.65 23.73 -12.11
C PRO A 5 11.51 23.36 -11.17
N VAL A 6 10.44 24.16 -11.21
CA VAL A 6 9.20 23.88 -10.50
C VAL A 6 8.64 22.59 -11.08
N GLN A 7 8.81 21.47 -10.39
CA GLN A 7 8.22 20.22 -10.85
C GLN A 7 6.69 20.38 -10.90
N PRO A 8 6.05 20.01 -12.02
CA PRO A 8 4.60 20.07 -12.12
C PRO A 8 3.99 19.25 -10.98
N ARG A 9 3.07 19.85 -10.23
CA ARG A 9 2.34 19.15 -9.17
C ARG A 9 1.57 18.01 -9.85
N GLU A 10 1.90 16.76 -9.51
CA GLU A 10 1.06 15.63 -9.90
C GLU A 10 -0.36 15.87 -9.34
N PRO A 11 -1.41 15.67 -10.15
CA PRO A 11 -2.78 15.82 -9.65
C PRO A 11 -3.02 14.84 -8.49
N LEU A 12 -3.70 15.32 -7.45
CA LEU A 12 -4.04 14.49 -6.29
C LEU A 12 -4.87 13.29 -6.76
N ARG A 13 -4.41 12.10 -6.40
CA ARG A 13 -5.03 10.84 -6.77
C ARG A 13 -6.14 10.47 -5.80
N TRP A 14 -7.32 11.06 -6.03
CA TRP A 14 -8.51 10.87 -5.20
C TRP A 14 -8.92 9.39 -5.08
N ASP A 15 -8.68 8.58 -6.11
CA ASP A 15 -8.88 7.12 -6.08
C ASP A 15 -8.12 6.46 -4.94
N LEU A 16 -6.85 6.84 -4.73
CA LEU A 16 -6.02 6.28 -3.68
C LEU A 16 -6.40 6.81 -2.30
N VAL A 17 -6.72 8.11 -2.21
CA VAL A 17 -7.16 8.73 -0.96
C VAL A 17 -8.41 8.03 -0.40
N VAL A 18 -9.39 7.76 -1.27
CA VAL A 18 -10.62 7.09 -0.88
C VAL A 18 -10.36 5.66 -0.41
N VAL A 19 -9.48 4.92 -1.10
CA VAL A 19 -9.14 3.54 -0.71
C VAL A 19 -8.35 3.49 0.60
N ASP A 20 -7.34 4.35 0.76
CA ASP A 20 -6.53 4.40 1.99
C ASP A 20 -7.41 4.80 3.20
N PHE A 21 -8.36 5.73 3.00
CA PHE A 21 -9.35 6.09 4.02
C PHE A 21 -10.35 4.97 4.31
N ALA A 22 -10.81 4.24 3.29
CA ALA A 22 -11.69 3.10 3.47
C ALA A 22 -11.02 1.99 4.31
N PHE A 23 -9.73 1.71 4.09
CA PHE A 23 -8.97 0.78 4.93
C PHE A 23 -8.91 1.22 6.39
N MET A 24 -8.74 2.51 6.65
CA MET A 24 -8.80 3.04 8.02
C MET A 24 -10.17 2.79 8.65
N LEU A 25 -11.26 3.08 7.93
CA LEU A 25 -12.62 2.85 8.43
C LEU A 25 -12.90 1.36 8.69
N VAL A 26 -12.41 0.47 7.83
CA VAL A 26 -12.52 -0.98 8.03
C VAL A 26 -11.78 -1.40 9.29
N GLY A 27 -10.55 -0.92 9.50
CA GLY A 27 -9.80 -1.20 10.72
C GLY A 27 -10.47 -0.67 11.98
N ILE A 28 -11.04 0.54 11.93
CA ILE A 28 -11.84 1.10 13.04
C ILE A 28 -13.08 0.25 13.30
N GLY A 29 -13.80 -0.15 12.24
CA GLY A 29 -14.97 -1.01 12.34
C GLY A 29 -14.64 -2.35 12.99
N GLY A 30 -13.53 -3.00 12.59
CA GLY A 30 -13.08 -4.25 13.18
C GLY A 30 -12.67 -4.12 14.64
N ALA A 31 -11.98 -3.04 15.01
CA ALA A 31 -11.58 -2.78 16.40
C ALA A 31 -12.77 -2.49 17.33
N ILE A 32 -13.88 -1.95 16.81
CA ILE A 32 -15.09 -1.64 17.59
C ILE A 32 -16.09 -2.82 17.60
N GLY A 33 -16.26 -3.47 16.46
CA GLY A 33 -17.38 -4.37 16.18
C GLY A 33 -17.09 -5.86 16.27
N SER A 34 -15.87 -6.24 16.68
CA SER A 34 -15.28 -7.57 16.51
C SER A 34 -15.31 -8.09 15.07
N VAL A 35 -14.46 -9.06 14.76
CA VAL A 35 -14.42 -9.67 13.42
C VAL A 35 -14.61 -11.18 13.58
N PRO A 36 -15.86 -11.68 13.57
CA PRO A 36 -16.16 -13.08 13.90
C PRO A 36 -15.31 -14.09 13.11
N ALA A 37 -15.16 -13.88 11.80
CA ALA A 37 -14.36 -14.75 10.94
C ALA A 37 -12.87 -14.80 11.31
N LEU A 38 -12.31 -13.72 11.89
CA LEU A 38 -10.92 -13.71 12.35
C LEU A 38 -10.79 -14.28 13.77
N GLU A 39 -11.78 -14.07 14.64
CA GLU A 39 -11.79 -14.57 16.01
C GLU A 39 -11.93 -16.10 16.10
N GLU A 40 -12.50 -16.73 15.07
CA GLU A 40 -12.54 -18.20 14.94
C GLU A 40 -11.14 -18.81 14.74
N ILE A 41 -10.21 -18.06 14.15
CA ILE A 41 -8.89 -18.56 13.70
C ILE A 41 -7.77 -18.00 14.57
N LEU A 42 -7.94 -16.78 15.09
CA LEU A 42 -6.93 -16.02 15.82
C LEU A 42 -7.44 -15.65 17.22
N PRO A 43 -6.55 -15.62 18.23
CA PRO A 43 -6.91 -15.13 19.54
C PRO A 43 -7.30 -13.63 19.46
N PRO A 44 -8.23 -13.15 20.32
CA PRO A 44 -8.79 -11.80 20.23
C PRO A 44 -7.74 -10.67 20.15
N TRP A 45 -6.66 -10.77 20.93
CA TRP A 45 -5.58 -9.77 20.93
C TRP A 45 -4.86 -9.66 19.57
N MET A 46 -4.80 -10.74 18.78
CA MET A 46 -4.24 -10.70 17.43
C MET A 46 -5.18 -10.02 16.45
N VAL A 47 -6.50 -10.23 16.60
CA VAL A 47 -7.52 -9.56 15.77
C VAL A 47 -7.47 -8.06 16.01
N ASP A 48 -7.39 -7.62 17.27
CA ASP A 48 -7.20 -6.22 17.64
C ASP A 48 -5.92 -5.64 17.02
N LEU A 49 -4.80 -6.36 17.15
CA LEU A 49 -3.52 -5.93 16.59
C LEU A 49 -3.60 -5.76 15.06
N LEU A 50 -4.27 -6.66 14.35
CA LEU A 50 -4.48 -6.57 12.90
C LEU A 50 -5.36 -5.36 12.54
N CYS A 51 -6.40 -5.09 13.31
CA CYS A 51 -7.26 -3.91 13.12
C CYS A 51 -6.46 -2.61 13.31
N TYR A 52 -5.68 -2.50 14.40
CA TYR A 52 -4.82 -1.33 14.64
C TYR A 52 -3.71 -1.19 13.60
N ALA A 53 -3.13 -2.30 13.14
CA ALA A 53 -2.17 -2.30 12.05
C ALA A 53 -2.80 -1.76 10.76
N LEU A 54 -4.02 -2.18 10.42
CA LEU A 54 -4.73 -1.70 9.24
C LEU A 54 -5.03 -0.19 9.32
N ILE A 55 -5.47 0.31 10.47
CA ILE A 55 -5.68 1.75 10.72
C ILE A 55 -4.36 2.51 10.51
N THR A 56 -3.29 2.03 11.15
CA THR A 56 -1.99 2.70 11.13
C THR A 56 -1.40 2.72 9.72
N LEU A 57 -1.41 1.57 9.03
CA LEU A 57 -0.90 1.45 7.66
C LEU A 57 -1.75 2.28 6.68
N GLY A 58 -3.07 2.32 6.85
CA GLY A 58 -3.97 3.16 6.04
C GLY A 58 -3.64 4.66 6.21
N ALA A 59 -3.43 5.11 7.45
CA ALA A 59 -3.02 6.49 7.72
C ALA A 59 -1.64 6.82 7.13
N VAL A 60 -0.68 5.90 7.24
CA VAL A 60 0.67 6.03 6.68
C VAL A 60 0.62 6.09 5.15
N ALA A 61 -0.18 5.22 4.50
CA ALA A 61 -0.40 5.24 3.06
C ALA A 61 -1.03 6.57 2.62
N LEU A 62 -2.05 7.04 3.34
CA LEU A 62 -2.73 8.31 3.08
C LEU A 62 -1.75 9.49 3.13
N VAL A 63 -0.91 9.57 4.16
CA VAL A 63 0.14 10.60 4.26
C VAL A 63 1.10 10.54 3.07
N GLY A 64 1.48 9.34 2.64
CA GLY A 64 2.32 9.13 1.46
C GLY A 64 1.67 9.60 0.15
N VAL A 65 0.35 9.43 0.01
CA VAL A 65 -0.43 9.91 -1.13
C VAL A 65 -0.58 11.43 -1.13
N VAL A 66 -0.86 12.03 0.03
CA VAL A 66 -1.04 13.50 0.17
C VAL A 66 0.28 14.25 0.03
N ILE A 67 1.39 13.66 0.48
CA ILE A 67 2.73 14.26 0.44
C ILE A 67 3.61 13.47 -0.54
N PRO A 68 3.74 13.90 -1.82
CA PRO A 68 4.43 13.12 -2.85
C PRO A 68 5.90 12.80 -2.55
N LYS A 69 6.55 13.60 -1.70
CA LYS A 69 7.94 13.36 -1.25
C LYS A 69 8.07 12.12 -0.35
N LEU A 70 6.97 11.67 0.26
CA LEU A 70 6.89 10.51 1.14
C LEU A 70 6.40 9.25 0.40
N TRP A 71 6.49 9.22 -0.93
CA TRP A 71 6.11 8.06 -1.74
C TRP A 71 6.78 6.72 -1.32
N PRO A 72 8.02 6.67 -0.74
CA PRO A 72 8.56 5.40 -0.26
C PRO A 72 7.77 4.84 0.93
N LEU A 73 7.22 5.73 1.76
CA LEU A 73 6.36 5.38 2.89
C LEU A 73 5.02 4.81 2.39
N GLU A 74 4.44 5.45 1.36
CA GLU A 74 3.26 4.94 0.63
C GLU A 74 3.50 3.50 0.14
N MET A 75 4.67 3.26 -0.47
CA MET A 75 5.03 1.96 -1.04
C MET A 75 5.15 0.88 0.03
N ILE A 76 5.81 1.16 1.15
CA ILE A 76 5.95 0.20 2.26
C ILE A 76 4.58 -0.12 2.85
N ALA A 77 3.76 0.90 3.13
CA ALA A 77 2.43 0.69 3.67
C ALA A 77 1.56 -0.17 2.73
N LYS A 78 1.57 0.11 1.43
CA LYS A 78 0.82 -0.66 0.43
C LYS A 78 1.34 -2.08 0.24
N LEU A 79 2.62 -2.34 0.46
CA LEU A 79 3.16 -3.71 0.49
C LEU A 79 2.60 -4.50 1.66
N PHE A 80 2.57 -3.92 2.86
CA PHE A 80 2.01 -4.61 4.03
C PHE A 80 0.50 -4.80 3.93
N ILE A 81 -0.24 -3.77 3.52
CA ILE A 81 -1.69 -3.86 3.31
C ILE A 81 -1.99 -4.90 2.23
N GLY A 82 -1.34 -4.80 1.07
CA GLY A 82 -1.56 -5.72 -0.04
C GLY A 82 -1.17 -7.16 0.30
N GLY A 83 -0.02 -7.38 0.94
CA GLY A 83 0.42 -8.69 1.40
C GLY A 83 -0.52 -9.29 2.46
N GLY A 84 -0.95 -8.48 3.42
CA GLY A 84 -1.91 -8.90 4.46
C GLY A 84 -3.27 -9.28 3.89
N LEU A 85 -3.80 -8.48 2.96
CA LEU A 85 -5.03 -8.80 2.23
C LEU A 85 -4.90 -10.11 1.47
N ILE A 86 -3.84 -10.28 0.67
CA ILE A 86 -3.63 -11.53 -0.08
C ILE A 86 -3.54 -12.73 0.86
N ALA A 87 -2.82 -12.61 1.98
CA ALA A 87 -2.72 -13.69 2.96
C ALA A 87 -4.08 -14.03 3.58
N TYR A 88 -4.83 -13.02 4.02
CA TYR A 88 -6.17 -13.18 4.58
C TYR A 88 -7.13 -13.86 3.59
N GLU A 89 -7.15 -13.42 2.34
CA GLU A 89 -8.01 -13.98 1.31
C GLU A 89 -7.61 -15.41 0.92
N LEU A 90 -6.31 -15.74 0.88
CA LEU A 90 -5.88 -17.12 0.68
C LEU A 90 -6.33 -18.01 1.83
N THR A 91 -6.27 -17.53 3.07
CA THR A 91 -6.78 -18.24 4.23
C THR A 91 -8.30 -18.45 4.15
N LEU A 92 -9.06 -17.40 3.83
CA LEU A 92 -10.51 -17.52 3.62
C LEU A 92 -10.84 -18.47 2.48
N LEU A 93 -10.12 -18.40 1.36
CA LEU A 93 -10.34 -19.29 0.23
C LEU A 93 -10.10 -20.74 0.63
N ILE A 94 -9.02 -21.04 1.37
CA ILE A 94 -8.75 -22.39 1.86
C ILE A 94 -9.86 -22.88 2.81
N LEU A 95 -10.34 -22.03 3.72
CA LEU A 95 -11.38 -22.39 4.69
C LEU A 95 -12.76 -22.54 4.04
N VAL A 96 -13.16 -21.61 3.17
CA VAL A 96 -14.43 -21.64 2.44
C VAL A 96 -14.49 -22.84 1.50
N PHE A 97 -13.41 -23.16 0.78
CA PHE A 97 -13.37 -24.37 -0.06
C PHE A 97 -13.33 -25.67 0.77
N ALA A 98 -12.90 -25.61 2.04
CA ALA A 98 -12.91 -26.76 2.94
C ALA A 98 -14.28 -26.99 3.62
N GLU A 99 -15.06 -25.94 3.89
CA GLU A 99 -16.28 -26.03 4.71
C GLU A 99 -17.61 -25.73 4.00
N PHE A 100 -17.63 -24.92 2.92
CA PHE A 100 -18.88 -24.42 2.35
C PHE A 100 -19.04 -24.81 0.87
N GLY A 101 -19.73 -25.93 0.67
CA GLY A 101 -20.04 -26.47 -0.65
C GLY A 101 -21.07 -25.67 -1.47
N ASP A 102 -21.96 -24.84 -0.91
CA ASP A 102 -23.14 -24.39 -1.69
C ASP A 102 -23.77 -22.99 -1.40
N ASP A 103 -23.36 -22.21 -0.39
CA ASP A 103 -24.02 -20.91 -0.09
C ASP A 103 -23.33 -19.69 -0.74
N VAL A 104 -23.62 -19.50 -2.03
CA VAL A 104 -22.84 -18.65 -2.96
C VAL A 104 -23.37 -17.21 -3.12
N GLY A 105 -24.47 -16.84 -2.45
CA GLY A 105 -25.18 -15.56 -2.70
C GLY A 105 -24.58 -14.32 -2.00
N GLY A 106 -24.35 -14.38 -0.69
CA GLY A 106 -23.89 -13.24 0.12
C GLY A 106 -22.38 -13.01 0.08
N GLY A 107 -21.58 -14.08 0.00
CA GLY A 107 -20.13 -14.01 0.00
C GLY A 107 -19.55 -13.33 -1.26
N ARG A 108 -20.22 -13.44 -2.42
CA ARG A 108 -19.73 -12.85 -3.68
C ARG A 108 -19.70 -11.32 -3.68
N LEU A 109 -20.67 -10.66 -3.04
CA LEU A 109 -20.69 -9.20 -2.95
C LEU A 109 -19.61 -8.67 -1.99
N TYR A 110 -19.35 -9.40 -0.90
CA TYR A 110 -18.24 -9.10 0.01
C TYR A 110 -16.88 -9.27 -0.67
N VAL A 111 -16.68 -10.40 -1.37
CA VAL A 111 -15.43 -10.68 -2.10
C VAL A 111 -15.24 -9.73 -3.29
N VAL A 112 -16.28 -9.35 -4.03
CA VAL A 112 -16.10 -8.41 -5.16
C VAL A 112 -15.96 -6.97 -4.68
N GLY A 113 -16.81 -6.52 -3.74
CA GLY A 113 -16.89 -5.13 -3.30
C GLY A 113 -15.87 -4.73 -2.25
N GLY A 114 -15.60 -5.62 -1.29
CA GLY A 114 -14.66 -5.39 -0.18
C GLY A 114 -13.23 -5.82 -0.47
N VAL A 115 -13.02 -6.71 -1.45
CA VAL A 115 -11.72 -7.39 -1.65
C VAL A 115 -11.10 -7.11 -3.01
N ILE A 116 -11.80 -7.41 -4.12
CA ILE A 116 -11.23 -7.25 -5.46
C ILE A 116 -10.97 -5.77 -5.77
N ILE A 117 -11.88 -4.87 -5.42
CA ILE A 117 -11.74 -3.45 -5.72
C ILE A 117 -10.53 -2.84 -4.98
N PRO A 118 -10.37 -2.99 -3.65
CA PRO A 118 -9.22 -2.42 -2.96
C PRO A 118 -7.89 -3.03 -3.40
N ILE A 119 -7.84 -4.36 -3.61
CA ILE A 119 -6.63 -5.04 -4.11
C ILE A 119 -6.28 -4.52 -5.51
N ALA A 120 -7.24 -4.41 -6.42
CA ALA A 120 -6.99 -3.90 -7.77
C ALA A 120 -6.48 -2.45 -7.77
N VAL A 121 -7.01 -1.59 -6.89
CA VAL A 121 -6.55 -0.21 -6.75
C VAL A 121 -5.13 -0.15 -6.19
N VAL A 122 -4.82 -0.95 -5.17
CA VAL A 122 -3.48 -1.05 -4.59
C VAL A 122 -2.49 -1.60 -5.62
N ILE A 123 -2.81 -2.68 -6.33
CA ILE A 123 -1.98 -3.28 -7.39
C ILE A 123 -1.71 -2.27 -8.51
N LYS A 124 -2.73 -1.52 -8.94
CA LYS A 124 -2.59 -0.51 -10.01
C LYS A 124 -1.58 0.59 -9.65
N ARG A 125 -1.35 0.86 -8.36
CA ARG A 125 -0.39 1.87 -7.91
C ARG A 125 1.07 1.39 -7.95
N PHE A 126 1.31 0.09 -7.83
CA PHE A 126 2.67 -0.45 -7.78
C PHE A 126 3.54 -0.10 -8.99
N PRO A 127 3.07 -0.22 -10.25
CA PRO A 127 3.86 0.17 -11.42
C PRO A 127 4.33 1.63 -11.37
N ASP A 128 3.48 2.56 -10.91
CA ASP A 128 3.85 3.97 -10.80
C ASP A 128 4.95 4.19 -9.77
N LEU A 129 4.85 3.52 -8.61
CA LEU A 129 5.85 3.61 -7.54
C LEU A 129 7.18 2.99 -7.96
N ILE A 130 7.15 1.85 -8.66
CA ILE A 130 8.34 1.19 -9.21
C ILE A 130 9.01 2.10 -10.26
N ASN A 131 8.23 2.73 -11.13
CA ASN A 131 8.74 3.68 -12.12
C ASN A 131 9.40 4.90 -11.48
N LYS A 132 8.81 5.44 -10.39
CA LYS A 132 9.43 6.53 -9.61
C LYS A 132 10.75 6.09 -8.98
N TRP A 133 10.77 4.91 -8.36
CA TRP A 133 11.97 4.35 -7.77
C TRP A 133 13.09 4.15 -8.80
N ALA A 134 12.76 3.61 -9.98
CA ALA A 134 13.71 3.38 -11.06
C ALA A 134 14.32 4.70 -11.56
N LYS A 135 13.49 5.73 -11.76
CA LYS A 135 13.95 7.07 -12.18
C LYS A 135 14.87 7.72 -11.15
N GLU A 136 14.49 7.70 -9.86
CA GLU A 136 15.34 8.25 -8.80
C GLU A 136 16.68 7.50 -8.68
N THR A 137 16.65 6.19 -8.84
CA THR A 137 17.86 5.35 -8.79
C THR A 137 18.80 5.65 -9.96
N ALA A 138 18.25 5.82 -11.18
CA ALA A 138 19.03 6.21 -12.36
C ALA A 138 19.66 7.60 -12.18
N LEU A 139 18.89 8.59 -11.69
CA LEU A 139 19.40 9.93 -11.40
C LEU A 139 20.49 9.94 -10.33
N LYS A 140 20.32 9.16 -9.25
CA LYS A 140 21.34 9.00 -8.20
C LYS A 140 22.62 8.38 -8.75
N LYS A 141 22.51 7.38 -9.63
CA LYS A 141 23.68 6.77 -10.30
C LYS A 141 24.40 7.78 -11.20
N GLN A 142 23.67 8.53 -12.04
CA GLN A 142 24.26 9.58 -12.90
C GLN A 142 24.98 10.66 -12.09
N LYS A 143 24.37 11.17 -11.01
CA LYS A 143 25.01 12.16 -10.14
C LYS A 143 26.28 11.63 -9.47
N ARG A 144 26.27 10.37 -9.01
CA ARG A 144 27.47 9.73 -8.44
C ARG A 144 28.57 9.56 -9.47
N GLN A 145 28.23 9.26 -10.71
CA GLN A 145 29.20 9.11 -11.79
C GLN A 145 29.80 10.46 -12.18
N ALA A 146 28.97 11.48 -12.41
CA ALA A 146 29.45 12.84 -12.68
C ALA A 146 30.35 13.39 -11.55
N ALA A 147 30.03 13.10 -10.29
CA ALA A 147 30.87 13.48 -9.16
C ALA A 147 32.23 12.75 -9.13
N ARG A 148 32.27 11.46 -9.54
CA ARG A 148 33.51 10.69 -9.68
C ARG A 148 34.36 11.22 -10.83
N ASP A 149 33.75 11.49 -11.97
CA ASP A 149 34.44 12.01 -13.15
C ASP A 149 35.03 13.40 -12.86
N ALA A 150 34.28 14.27 -12.18
CA ALA A 150 34.77 15.56 -11.72
C ALA A 150 35.93 15.44 -10.71
N ALA A 151 35.87 14.48 -9.78
CA ALA A 151 36.95 14.24 -8.82
C ALA A 151 38.24 13.74 -9.52
N ALA A 152 38.11 12.88 -10.53
CA ALA A 152 39.25 12.40 -11.34
C ALA A 152 39.91 13.55 -12.12
N MET A 153 39.12 14.47 -12.69
CA MET A 153 39.65 15.65 -13.38
C MET A 153 40.40 16.62 -12.45
N VAL A 154 40.12 16.61 -11.15
CA VAL A 154 40.81 17.45 -10.15
C VAL A 154 42.11 16.78 -9.67
N SER A 155 42.19 15.45 -9.58
CA SER A 155 43.42 14.77 -9.14
C SER A 155 44.53 14.74 -10.20
N ASP A 156 44.19 14.92 -11.48
CA ASP A 156 45.15 14.95 -12.60
C ASP A 156 45.80 16.32 -12.83
N ARG A 157 45.48 17.33 -12.02
CA ARG A 157 46.09 18.68 -12.06
C ARG A 157 47.03 18.91 -10.89
#